data_AF-X1G325-F1
#
_entry.id   AF-X1G325-F1
#
_cell.length_a   1.000
_cell.length_b   1.000
_cell.length_c   1.000
_cell.angle_alpha   90.00
_cell.angle_beta   90.00
_cell.angle_gamma   90.00
#
_symmetry.space_group_name_H-M   'P 1'
#
loop_
_entity.id
_entity.type
_entity.pdbx_description
1 polymer ?
#
loop_
_entity_poly.entity_id
_entity_poly.type
_entity_poly.pdbx_seq_one_letter_code
_entity_poly.pdbx_strand_id
1 'polypeptide(L)' 'MIKFRLSTHSTTSEPMVEVWRDDTFVASIYGHEEGVRLVSKYFDGVVYDPDSPPAVVIKLSD' A
#
# COMPACT_ATOMS: atom_id res chain seq x y z
N MET A 1 15.45 -4.55 5.66
CA MET A 1 14.79 -5.20 4.48
C MET A 1 13.30 -4.93 4.51
N ILE A 2 12.68 -4.54 3.38
CA ILE A 2 11.22 -4.35 3.31
C ILE A 2 10.55 -5.69 2.95
N LYS A 3 9.49 -6.05 3.68
CA LYS A 3 8.67 -7.25 3.45
C LYS A 3 7.21 -6.85 3.34
N PHE A 4 6.49 -7.51 2.43
CA PHE A 4 5.05 -7.38 2.28
C PHE A 4 4.37 -8.66 2.74
N ARG A 5 3.30 -8.54 3.53
CA ARG A 5 2.52 -9.68 4.02
C ARG A 5 1.05 -9.46 3.74
N LEU A 6 0.37 -10.48 3.21
CA LEU A 6 -1.09 -10.50 3.17
C LEU A 6 -1.63 -10.63 4.58
N SER A 7 -2.63 -9.82 4.89
CA SER A 7 -3.32 -9.79 6.18
C SER A 7 -4.79 -9.41 5.97
N THR A 8 -5.52 -9.30 7.06
CA THR A 8 -6.96 -8.98 7.04
C THR A 8 -7.22 -7.87 8.03
N HIS A 9 -7.98 -6.86 7.62
CA HIS A 9 -8.38 -5.77 8.50
C HIS A 9 -9.30 -6.31 9.60
N SER A 10 -8.96 -6.05 10.86
CA SER A 10 -9.63 -6.66 12.02
C SER A 10 -11.10 -6.24 12.19
N THR A 11 -11.48 -5.07 11.67
CA THR A 11 -12.85 -4.56 11.77
C THR A 11 -13.70 -4.90 10.55
N THR A 12 -13.16 -4.72 9.33
CA THR A 12 -13.94 -4.91 8.08
C THR A 12 -13.83 -6.33 7.53
N SER A 13 -12.87 -7.13 8.04
CA SER A 13 -12.53 -8.45 7.49
C SER A 13 -12.06 -8.43 6.03
N GLU A 14 -11.74 -7.24 5.50
CA GLU A 14 -11.27 -7.08 4.14
C GLU A 14 -9.78 -7.40 4.03
N PRO A 15 -9.33 -7.94 2.88
CA PRO A 15 -7.91 -8.20 2.65
C PRO A 15 -7.12 -6.89 2.63
N MET A 16 -5.95 -6.90 3.26
CA MET A 16 -4.98 -5.80 3.26
C MET A 16 -3.56 -6.34 3.09
N VAL A 17 -2.61 -5.46 2.83
CA VAL A 17 -1.18 -5.80 2.86
C VAL A 17 -0.46 -5.00 3.92
N GLU A 18 0.25 -5.69 4.80
CA GLU A 18 1.13 -5.08 5.78
C GLU A 18 2.52 -4.86 5.17
N VAL A 19 3.07 -3.68 5.41
CA VAL A 19 4.43 -3.30 5.06
C VAL A 19 5.28 -3.36 6.31
N TRP A 20 6.32 -4.18 6.27
CA TRP A 20 7.26 -4.37 7.37
C TRP A 20 8.65 -3.91 6.93
N ARG A 21 9.34 -3.17 7.79
CA ARG A 21 10.78 -2.91 7.66
C ARG A 21 11.49 -3.66 8.77
N ASP A 22 12.24 -4.69 8.37
CA ASP A 22 12.81 -5.68 9.27
C ASP A 22 11.70 -6.37 10.08
N ASP A 23 11.56 -6.06 11.36
CA ASP A 23 10.50 -6.58 12.24
C ASP A 23 9.57 -5.48 12.78
N THR A 24 9.66 -4.26 12.25
CA THR A 24 8.76 -3.15 12.60
C THR A 24 7.66 -2.98 11.56
N PHE A 25 6.41 -2.94 12.03
CA PHE A 25 5.26 -2.60 11.20
C PHE A 25 5.33 -1.12 10.80
N VAL A 26 5.15 -0.85 9.51
CA VAL A 26 5.28 0.51 8.94
C VAL A 26 3.93 1.05 8.49
N ALA A 27 3.16 0.24 7.75
CA ALA A 27 1.90 0.68 7.15
C ALA A 27 1.02 -0.52 6.75
N SER A 28 -0.27 -0.24 6.57
CA SER A 28 -1.23 -1.13 5.91
C SER A 28 -1.69 -0.51 4.59
N ILE A 29 -1.75 -1.31 3.54
CA ILE A 29 -2.26 -0.95 2.21
C ILE A 29 -3.62 -1.62 2.05
N TYR A 30 -4.65 -0.83 1.80
CA TYR A 30 -6.04 -1.27 1.65
C TYR A 30 -6.45 -1.23 0.17
N GLY A 31 -7.32 -2.17 -0.23
CA GLY A 31 -8.01 -2.08 -1.50
C GLY A 31 -9.14 -1.05 -1.39
N HIS A 32 -9.26 -0.15 -2.36
CA HIS A 32 -10.32 0.86 -2.35
C HIS A 32 -11.67 0.28 -2.83
N GLU A 33 -11.67 -0.68 -3.78
CA GLU A 33 -12.92 -1.17 -4.40
C GLU A 33 -12.97 -2.68 -4.75
N GLU A 34 -11.88 -3.31 -5.24
CA GLU A 34 -11.88 -4.75 -5.62
C GLU A 34 -10.73 -5.56 -4.99
N GLY A 35 -10.64 -5.52 -3.65
CA GLY A 35 -9.61 -6.23 -2.91
C GLY A 35 -8.19 -5.70 -3.18
N VAL A 36 -7.17 -6.40 -2.68
CA VAL A 36 -5.77 -6.00 -2.87
C VAL A 36 -5.13 -6.77 -4.01
N ARG A 37 -4.86 -6.08 -5.12
CA ARG A 37 -4.08 -6.60 -6.25
C ARG A 37 -2.75 -5.85 -6.31
N LEU A 38 -1.70 -6.40 -5.70
CA LEU A 38 -0.34 -5.87 -5.83
C LEU A 38 0.30 -6.41 -7.11
N VAL A 39 0.38 -5.55 -8.13
CA VAL A 39 1.06 -5.84 -9.38
C VAL A 39 2.29 -4.95 -9.45
N SER A 40 3.49 -5.54 -9.44
CA SER A 40 4.73 -4.79 -9.65
C SER A 40 4.94 -4.58 -11.14
N LYS A 41 4.64 -3.38 -11.62
CA LYS A 41 5.04 -2.87 -12.94
C LYS A 41 5.67 -1.51 -12.67
N TYR A 42 6.99 -1.47 -12.84
CA TYR A 42 7.87 -0.30 -12.89
C TYR A 42 7.19 1.07 -12.67
N PHE A 43 7.51 1.74 -11.57
CA PHE A 43 6.90 3.04 -11.19
C PHE A 43 7.76 4.22 -11.69
N ASP A 44 7.14 5.24 -12.29
CA ASP A 44 7.81 6.46 -12.75
C ASP A 44 7.45 7.69 -11.91
N GLY A 45 8.13 7.81 -10.77
CA GLY A 45 8.09 9.01 -9.93
C GLY A 45 7.02 9.00 -8.84
N VAL A 46 7.15 9.99 -7.95
CA VAL A 46 6.36 10.14 -6.72
C VAL A 46 5.71 11.52 -6.76
N VAL A 47 4.39 11.60 -6.56
CA VAL A 47 3.68 12.86 -6.41
C VAL A 47 3.26 13.03 -4.95
N TYR A 48 3.60 14.18 -4.38
CA TYR A 48 3.18 14.59 -3.05
C TYR A 48 1.98 15.53 -3.19
N ASP A 49 0.84 15.11 -2.65
CA ASP A 49 -0.35 15.95 -2.52
C ASP A 49 -0.35 16.61 -1.13
N PRO A 50 -0.18 17.94 -1.03
CA PRO A 50 -0.13 18.64 0.25
C PRO A 50 -1.46 18.65 1.01
N ASP A 51 -2.59 18.36 0.35
CA ASP A 51 -3.92 18.40 0.94
C ASP A 51 -4.42 17.03 1.43
N SER A 52 -3.65 15.97 1.16
CA SER A 52 -3.90 14.62 1.66
C SER A 52 -3.04 14.30 2.90
N PRO A 53 -3.51 13.47 3.84
CA PRO A 53 -2.66 12.90 4.88
C PRO A 53 -1.45 12.19 4.24
N PRO A 54 -0.33 11.96 4.96
CA PRO A 54 0.90 11.40 4.39
C PRO A 54 0.65 10.16 3.53
N ALA A 55 0.49 10.39 2.23
CA ALA A 55 0.09 9.42 1.24
C ALA A 55 0.97 9.64 0.02
N VAL A 56 1.45 8.53 -0.54
CA VAL A 56 2.23 8.56 -1.76
C VAL A 56 1.29 8.17 -2.89
N VAL A 57 1.04 9.12 -3.80
CA VAL A 57 0.33 8.83 -5.05
C VAL A 57 1.38 8.37 -6.06
N ILE A 58 1.24 7.12 -6.49
CA ILE A 58 2.11 6.53 -7.51
C ILE A 58 1.43 6.68 -8.86
N LYS A 59 2.10 7.35 -9.80
CA LYS A 59 1.66 7.38 -11.19
C LYS A 59 2.07 6.06 -11.86
N LEU A 60 1.17 5.50 -12.65
CA LEU A 60 1.46 4.38 -13.53
C LEU A 60 1.69 4.96 -14.93
N SER A 61 2.80 4.58 -15.58
CA SER A 61 3.00 4.82 -17.01
C SER A 61 1.99 4.00 -17.82
N ASP A 62 1.54 4.55 -18.95
CA ASP A 62 0.60 3.89 -19.88
C ASP A 62 1.14 2.56 -20.46
#